data_AF-D8LWN1-F1
#
_entry.id   AF-D8LWN1-F1
#
_cell.length_a   1.000
_cell.length_b   1.000
_cell.length_c   1.000
_cell.angle_alpha   90.00
_cell.angle_beta   90.00
_cell.angle_gamma   90.00
#
_symmetry.space_group_name_H-M   'P 1'
#
loop_
_entity.id
_entity.type
_entity.pdbx_description
1 polymer ?
#
loop_
_entity_poly.entity_id
_entity_poly.type
_entity_poly.pdbx_seq_one_letter_code
_entity_poly.pdbx_strand_id
1 'polypeptide(L)'
;MFQLFHLLSIPNILVILRVLLIERSVLLLSTQLSILTNTAESLKELLWGREKTLSRRQPFVWSYTYCPVLPSEMKRFIYSPMPYLMGISSNIM
;
A
#
# COMPACT_ATOMS: atom_id res chain seq x y z
N MET A 1 -7.45 8.07 5.47
CA MET A 1 -8.54 7.78 4.52
C MET A 1 -8.87 8.92 3.55
N PHE A 2 -9.35 10.10 4.00
CA PHE A 2 -9.79 11.18 3.07
C PHE A 2 -8.70 11.73 2.13
N GLN A 3 -7.45 11.82 2.58
CA GLN A 3 -6.34 12.27 1.71
C GLN A 3 -6.12 11.37 0.50
N LEU A 4 -6.36 10.06 0.62
CA LEU A 4 -6.15 9.12 -0.48
C LEU A 4 -7.12 9.39 -1.65
N PHE A 5 -8.39 9.68 -1.35
CA PHE A 5 -9.39 10.02 -2.37
C PHE A 5 -9.19 11.40 -3.01
N HIS A 6 -8.47 12.30 -2.33
CA HIS A 6 -8.10 13.59 -2.90
C HIS A 6 -6.84 13.50 -3.78
N LEU A 7 -5.96 12.53 -3.53
CA LEU A 7 -4.70 12.35 -4.25
C LEU A 7 -4.82 11.39 -5.42
N LEU A 8 -5.61 10.32 -5.28
CA LEU A 8 -5.87 9.33 -6.32
C LEU A 8 -7.35 9.34 -6.69
N SER A 9 -7.62 9.38 -7.99
CA SER A 9 -8.97 9.17 -8.52
C SER A 9 -9.48 7.77 -8.15
N ILE A 10 -10.79 7.65 -7.90
CA ILE A 10 -11.49 6.39 -7.62
C ILE A 10 -11.08 5.23 -8.55
N PRO A 11 -11.02 5.38 -9.90
CA PRO A 11 -10.60 4.28 -10.77
C PRO A 11 -9.19 3.76 -10.46
N ASN A 12 -8.24 4.64 -10.11
CA ASN A 12 -6.88 4.23 -9.77
C ASN A 12 -6.85 3.45 -8.46
N ILE A 13 -7.66 3.84 -7.49
CA ILE A 13 -7.81 3.12 -6.22
C ILE A 13 -8.36 1.72 -6.46
N LEU A 14 -9.39 1.58 -7.31
CA LEU A 14 -9.96 0.28 -7.67
C LEU A 14 -8.94 -0.62 -8.40
N VAL A 15 -8.12 -0.05 -9.29
CA VAL A 15 -7.03 -0.79 -9.95
C VAL A 15 -6.01 -1.28 -8.93
N ILE A 16 -5.57 -0.42 -8.01
CA ILE A 16 -4.60 -0.79 -6.97
C ILE A 16 -5.18 -1.88 -6.07
N LEU A 17 -6.43 -1.73 -5.63
CA LEU A 17 -7.11 -2.75 -4.83
C LEU A 17 -7.20 -4.08 -5.59
N ARG A 18 -7.55 -4.06 -6.89
CA ARG A 18 -7.58 -5.26 -7.72
C ARG A 18 -6.19 -5.92 -7.79
N VAL A 19 -5.13 -5.15 -7.98
CA VAL A 19 -3.76 -5.67 -8.07
C VAL A 19 -3.35 -6.29 -6.73
N LEU A 20 -3.68 -5.65 -5.61
CA LEU A 20 -3.42 -6.19 -4.27
C LEU A 20 -4.25 -7.46 -4.00
N LEU A 21 -5.51 -7.53 -4.42
CA LEU A 21 -6.34 -8.73 -4.27
C LEU A 21 -5.82 -9.93 -5.08
N ILE A 22 -5.09 -9.70 -6.17
CA ILE A 22 -4.45 -10.75 -7.00
C ILE A 22 -3.02 -11.03 -6.51
N GLU A 23 -2.64 -10.52 -5.33
CA GLU A 23 -1.31 -10.71 -4.74
C GLU A 23 -0.19 -10.27 -5.70
N ARG A 24 -0.36 -9.13 -6.36
CA ARG A 24 0.69 -8.54 -7.21
C ARG A 24 1.46 -7.46 -6.45
N SER A 25 2.69 -7.19 -6.90
CA SER A 25 3.52 -6.14 -6.32
C SER A 25 3.00 -4.75 -6.68
N VAL A 26 2.90 -3.88 -5.68
CA VAL A 26 2.52 -2.48 -5.80
C VAL A 26 3.61 -1.62 -5.18
N LEU A 27 4.17 -0.72 -5.99
CA LEU A 27 5.11 0.29 -5.56
C LEU A 27 4.42 1.66 -5.58
N LEU A 28 4.36 2.32 -4.43
CA LEU A 28 3.89 3.69 -4.29
C LEU A 28 5.08 4.64 -4.44
N LEU A 29 4.90 5.74 -5.17
CA LEU A 29 5.92 6.76 -5.37
C LEU A 29 5.36 8.12 -4.93
N SER A 30 6.11 8.84 -4.09
CA SER A 30 5.77 10.22 -3.72
C SER A 30 7.01 11.00 -3.34
N THR A 31 6.99 12.33 -3.50
CA THR A 31 8.05 13.19 -2.97
C THR A 31 7.96 13.35 -1.44
N GLN A 32 6.75 13.25 -0.88
CA GLN A 32 6.49 13.43 0.55
C GLN A 32 6.25 12.09 1.25
N LEU A 33 7.07 11.77 2.25
CA LEU A 33 6.95 10.54 3.03
C LEU A 33 5.61 10.43 3.77
N SER A 34 5.10 11.55 4.30
CA SER A 34 3.81 11.60 5.00
C SER A 34 2.63 11.20 4.11
N ILE A 35 2.69 11.57 2.82
CA ILE A 35 1.66 11.17 1.85
C ILE A 35 1.78 9.68 1.56
N LEU A 36 3.00 9.19 1.39
CA LEU A 36 3.30 7.80 1.09
C LEU A 36 2.80 6.85 2.20
N THR A 37 3.12 7.14 3.46
CA THR A 37 2.66 6.39 4.63
C THR A 37 1.15 6.44 4.77
N ASN A 38 0.54 7.63 4.68
CA ASN A 38 -0.91 7.78 4.82
C ASN A 38 -1.67 7.06 3.71
N THR A 39 -1.12 7.03 2.49
CA THR A 39 -1.72 6.34 1.34
C THR A 39 -1.62 4.82 1.52
N ALA A 40 -0.44 4.32 1.91
CA ALA A 40 -0.22 2.89 2.18
C ALA A 40 -1.12 2.37 3.32
N GLU A 41 -1.20 3.10 4.43
CA GLU A 41 -2.09 2.76 5.55
C GLU A 41 -3.57 2.83 5.15
N SER A 42 -3.98 3.84 4.38
CA SER A 42 -5.37 3.95 3.90
C SER A 42 -5.73 2.80 2.94
N LEU A 43 -4.80 2.37 2.07
CA LEU A 43 -5.00 1.19 1.21
C LEU A 43 -5.11 -0.10 2.03
N LYS A 44 -4.28 -0.25 3.06
CA LYS A 44 -4.35 -1.38 3.99
C LYS A 44 -5.67 -1.38 4.76
N GLU A 45 -6.13 -0.24 5.26
CA GLU A 45 -7.44 -0.11 5.91
C GLU A 45 -8.60 -0.46 4.96
N LEU A 46 -8.49 -0.12 3.67
CA LEU A 46 -9.49 -0.47 2.65
C LEU A 46 -9.50 -1.97 2.34
N LEU A 47 -8.33 -2.61 2.25
CA LEU A 47 -8.22 -4.05 2.01
C LEU A 47 -8.67 -4.88 3.21
N TRP A 48 -8.24 -4.48 4.41
CA TRP A 48 -8.45 -5.23 5.63
C TRP A 48 -9.82 -4.92 6.25
N GLY A 49 -10.40 -3.76 5.94
CA GLY A 49 -11.61 -3.26 6.58
C GLY A 49 -11.33 -2.75 7.99
N ARG A 50 -11.99 -1.67 8.40
CA ARG A 50 -11.76 -0.99 9.68
C ARG A 50 -12.63 -1.54 10.82
N GLU A 51 -13.22 -2.72 10.64
CA GLU A 51 -14.23 -3.22 11.57
C GLU A 51 -13.60 -3.96 12.75
N LYS A 52 -13.18 -3.18 13.75
CA LYS A 52 -12.86 -3.65 15.12
C LYS A 52 -14.12 -3.99 15.93
N THR A 53 -15.19 -4.44 15.27
CA THR A 53 -16.39 -4.90 15.98
C THR A 53 -16.24 -6.40 16.18
N LEU A 54 -16.05 -6.77 17.45
CA LEU A 54 -16.07 -8.12 18.00
C LEU A 54 -16.95 -9.06 17.13
N SER A 55 -16.38 -10.15 16.61
CA SER A 55 -17.09 -11.33 16.05
C SER A 55 -17.18 -11.52 14.51
N ARG A 56 -16.48 -10.76 13.66
CA ARG A 56 -16.26 -11.18 12.26
C ARG A 56 -14.78 -11.37 11.96
N ARG A 57 -14.39 -12.63 11.75
CA ARG A 57 -13.07 -13.04 11.26
C ARG A 57 -12.72 -12.17 10.07
N GLN A 58 -11.61 -11.46 10.17
CA GLN A 58 -11.12 -10.60 9.11
C GLN A 58 -10.49 -11.50 8.04
N PRO A 59 -11.08 -11.60 6.83
CA PRO A 59 -10.71 -12.66 5.90
C PRO A 59 -9.45 -12.34 5.09
N PHE A 60 -9.09 -11.06 4.97
CA PHE A 60 -8.05 -10.64 4.03
C PHE A 60 -6.86 -10.01 4.74
N VAL A 61 -5.87 -10.86 5.03
CA VAL A 61 -4.61 -10.47 5.64
C VAL A 61 -3.55 -10.36 4.57
N TRP A 62 -2.93 -9.19 4.41
CA TRP A 62 -1.74 -9.09 3.57
C TRP A 62 -0.58 -9.83 4.24
N SER A 63 -0.31 -11.05 3.78
CA SER A 63 0.72 -11.93 4.35
C SER A 63 2.13 -11.64 3.83
N TYR A 64 2.25 -10.84 2.76
CA TYR A 64 3.52 -10.53 2.12
C TYR A 64 4.16 -9.25 2.66
N THR A 65 5.31 -8.86 2.10
CA THR A 65 6.07 -7.71 2.58
C THR A 65 5.25 -6.41 2.46
N TYR A 66 5.09 -5.72 3.59
CA TYR A 66 4.52 -4.39 3.66
C TYR A 66 5.59 -3.42 4.20
N CYS A 67 5.95 -2.41 3.41
CA CYS A 67 6.95 -1.42 3.80
C CYS A 67 6.54 -0.04 3.24
N PRO A 68 5.78 0.77 4.00
CA PRO A 68 5.22 2.02 3.49
C PRO A 68 6.30 3.05 3.10
N VAL A 69 7.49 2.99 3.68
CA VAL A 69 8.65 3.80 3.30
C VAL A 69 9.88 2.91 3.24
N LEU A 70 10.39 2.70 2.03
CA LEU A 70 11.61 1.97 1.78
C LEU A 70 12.80 2.94 1.81
N PRO A 71 13.81 2.70 2.66
CA PRO A 71 15.04 3.48 2.67
C PRO A 71 15.90 3.17 1.43
N SER A 72 16.77 4.11 1.04
CA SER A 72 17.58 4.07 -0.19
C SER A 72 18.47 2.83 -0.29
N GLU A 73 18.95 2.37 0.86
CA GLU A 73 19.85 1.22 1.03
C GLU A 73 19.14 -0.10 0.71
N MET A 74 17.81 -0.11 0.81
CA MET A 74 16.94 -1.29 0.65
C MET A 74 16.23 -1.34 -0.70
N LYS A 75 16.60 -0.50 -1.69
CA LYS A 75 16.02 -0.52 -3.05
C LYS A 75 16.07 -1.89 -3.73
N ARG A 76 17.03 -2.75 -3.37
CA ARG A 76 17.16 -4.10 -3.95
C ARG A 76 15.90 -4.95 -3.74
N PHE A 77 15.11 -4.66 -2.70
CA PHE A 77 13.85 -5.36 -2.43
C PHE A 77 12.74 -5.04 -3.45
N ILE A 78 12.87 -4.00 -4.27
CA ILE A 78 11.93 -3.70 -5.38
C ILE A 78 11.97 -4.81 -6.43
N TYR A 79 13.13 -5.46 -6.61
CA TYR A 79 13.28 -6.58 -7.54
C TYR A 79 12.90 -7.93 -6.92
N SER A 80 12.25 -7.92 -5.75
CA SER A 80 11.80 -9.14 -5.11
C SER A 80 10.78 -9.87 -6.00
N PRO A 81 10.94 -11.19 -6.23
CA PRO A 81 9.97 -11.97 -6.98
C PRO A 81 8.67 -12.20 -6.21
N MET A 82 8.66 -11.92 -4.90
CA MET A 82 7.50 -12.05 -4.03
C MET A 82 6.62 -10.80 -4.09
N PRO A 83 5.29 -10.93 -3.98
CA PRO A 83 4.39 -9.79 -3.89
C PRO A 83 4.80 -8.84 -2.75
N TYR A 84 4.64 -7.54 -2.97
CA TYR A 84 4.94 -6.55 -1.95
C TYR A 84 4.06 -5.33 -2.10
N LEU A 85 3.83 -4.64 -0.98
CA LEU A 85 3.28 -3.30 -0.95
C LEU A 85 4.33 -2.38 -0.33
N MET A 86 5.05 -1.65 -1.18
CA MET A 86 6.15 -0.79 -0.75
C MET A 86 5.96 0.64 -1.22
N GLY A 87 6.53 1.60 -0.50
CA GLY A 87 6.60 2.99 -0.93
C GLY A 87 8.03 3.48 -1.05
N ILE A 88 8.36 4.26 -2.09
CA ILE A 88 9.66 4.90 -2.26
C ILE A 88 9.50 6.41 -2.44
N SER A 89 10.46 7.17 -1.92
CA SER A 89 10.51 8.61 -2.19
C SER A 89 11.04 8.87 -3.59
N SER A 90 10.39 9.77 -4.35
CA SER A 90 10.88 10.20 -5.66
C SER A 90 12.23 10.92 -5.61
N ASN A 91 12.61 11.50 -4.46
CA ASN A 91 13.95 12.09 -4.29
C ASN A 91 15.06 11.03 -4.26
N ILE A 92 14.67 9.78 -4.06
CA ILE A 92 15.55 8.65 -3.93
C ILE A 92 15.54 7.80 -5.20
N MET A 93 14.59 7.94 -6.13
CA MET A 93 14.57 7.19 -7.39
C MET A 93 15.58 7.78 -8.39
#